data_AF-A0A6L8RU63-F1
#
_entry.id   AF-A0A6L8RU63-F1
#
_cell.length_a   1.000
_cell.length_b   1.000
_cell.length_c   1.000
_cell.angle_alpha   90.00
_cell.angle_beta   90.00
_cell.angle_gamma   90.00
#
_symmetry.space_group_name_H-M   'P 1'
#
loop_
_entity.id
_entity.type
_entity.pdbx_description
1 polymer ?
#
loop_
_entity_poly.entity_id
_entity_poly.type
_entity_poly.pdbx_seq_one_letter_code
_entity_poly.pdbx_strand_id
1 'polypeptide(L)' 'MSTCASMRANVLVVRHCYRADGDVIRIISARKATKAESKEYWRYCHEG' A
#
# COMPACT_ATOMS: atom_id res chain seq x y z
N MET A 1 -7.92 25.54 -9.16
CA MET A 1 -8.16 24.12 -9.50
C MET A 1 -6.91 23.36 -9.12
N SER A 2 -6.97 22.64 -8.00
CA SER A 2 -5.85 21.98 -7.33
C SER A 2 -5.18 20.97 -8.27
N THR A 3 -3.87 21.07 -8.41
CA THR A 3 -3.05 20.10 -9.14
C THR A 3 -3.05 18.78 -8.37
N CYS A 4 -3.99 17.91 -8.72
CA CYS A 4 -4.05 16.51 -8.30
C CYS A 4 -2.70 15.87 -8.61
N ALA A 5 -1.92 15.58 -7.57
CA ALA A 5 -0.70 14.80 -7.67
C ALA A 5 -1.08 13.39 -8.14
N SER A 6 -1.08 13.17 -9.45
CA SER A 6 -1.18 11.85 -10.06
C SER A 6 0.10 11.07 -9.73
N MET A 7 0.23 10.63 -8.48
CA MET A 7 1.21 9.64 -8.07
C MET A 7 0.70 8.31 -8.63
N ARG A 8 1.17 7.97 -9.84
CA ARG A 8 0.96 6.69 -10.53
C ARG A 8 1.71 5.55 -9.83
N ALA A 9 1.70 5.54 -8.49
CA ALA A 9 2.33 4.52 -7.69
C ALA A 9 1.57 3.19 -7.89
N ASN A 10 2.29 2.14 -8.27
CA ASN A 10 1.71 0.80 -8.35
C ASN A 10 1.45 0.30 -6.93
N VAL A 11 0.21 -0.09 -6.63
CA VAL A 11 -0.15 -0.67 -5.34
C VAL A 11 0.50 -2.06 -5.20
N LEU A 12 1.17 -2.30 -4.08
CA LEU A 12 1.77 -3.58 -3.71
C LEU A 12 1.11 -4.13 -2.46
N VAL A 13 0.94 -5.45 -2.42
CA VAL A 13 0.55 -6.18 -1.21
C VAL A 13 1.81 -6.81 -0.63
N VAL A 14 2.12 -6.49 0.62
CA VAL A 14 3.31 -6.98 1.33
C VAL A 14 2.93 -7.89 2.49
N ARG A 15 3.64 -9.00 2.65
CA ARG A 15 3.66 -9.76 3.90
C ARG A 15 4.86 -9.30 4.70
N HIS A 16 4.64 -8.87 5.93
CA HIS A 16 5.70 -8.52 6.86
C HIS A 16 5.62 -9.33 8.15
N CYS A 17 6.73 -9.38 8.88
CA CYS A 17 6.74 -9.76 10.29
C CYS A 17 7.38 -8.64 11.11
N TYR A 18 6.97 -8.55 12.37
CA TYR A 18 7.65 -7.74 13.36
C TYR A 18 8.77 -8.57 14.00
N ARG A 19 9.92 -7.95 14.24
CA ARG A 19 11.05 -8.55 14.96
C ARG A 19 11.51 -7.58 16.05
N ALA A 20 11.69 -8.09 17.28
CA ALA A 20 11.98 -7.32 18.50
C ALA A 20 10.91 -6.26 18.80
N ASP A 21 10.27 -6.33 19.97
CA ASP A 21 9.31 -5.40 20.60
C ASP A 21 8.38 -4.52 19.71
N GLY A 22 8.14 -4.91 18.44
CA GLY A 22 7.34 -4.16 17.47
C GLY A 22 8.09 -3.13 16.61
N ASP A 23 9.34 -2.79 16.93
CA ASP A 23 10.02 -1.63 16.31
C ASP A 23 10.62 -1.89 14.92
N VAL A 24 10.85 -3.17 14.56
CA VAL A 24 11.45 -3.51 13.26
C VAL A 24 10.48 -4.34 12.41
N ILE A 25 10.13 -3.81 11.24
CA ILE A 25 9.33 -4.51 10.23
C ILE A 25 10.24 -5.16 9.19
N ARG A 26 10.20 -6.48 9.08
CA ARG A 26 10.86 -7.22 8.00
C ARG A 26 9.83 -7.60 6.94
N ILE A 27 10.03 -7.10 5.72
CA ILE A 27 9.25 -7.53 4.55
C ILE A 27 9.73 -8.93 4.15
N ILE A 28 8.79 -9.88 4.13
CA ILE A 28 9.04 -11.29 3.78
C ILE A 28 8.78 -11.50 2.29
N SER A 29 7.68 -10.92 1.80
CA SER A 29 7.32 -10.98 0.39
C SER A 29 6.52 -9.77 -0.03
N ALA A 30 6.62 -9.42 -1.31
CA ALA A 30 5.84 -8.38 -1.94
C ALA A 30 5.31 -8.91 -3.28
N ARG A 31 4.08 -8.57 -3.61
CA ARG A 31 3.51 -8.85 -4.92
C ARG A 31 2.72 -7.65 -5.43
N LYS A 32 2.59 -7.58 -6.76
CA LYS A 32 1.69 -6.61 -7.38
C LYS A 32 0.26 -6.85 -6.87
N ALA A 33 -0.38 -5.78 -6.41
CA ALA A 33 -1.79 -5.84 -6.03
C ALA A 33 -2.64 -6.22 -7.24
N THR A 34 -3.71 -6.97 -7.01
CA THR A 34 -4.69 -7.22 -8.07
C THR A 34 -5.44 -5.93 -8.38
N LYS A 35 -6.18 -5.90 -9.50
CA LYS A 35 -7.01 -4.73 -9.85
C LYS A 35 -8.05 -4.42 -8.77
N ALA A 36 -8.59 -5.45 -8.11
CA ALA A 36 -9.56 -5.30 -7.02
C ALA A 36 -8.93 -4.67 -5.77
N GLU A 37 -7.83 -5.25 -5.28
CA GLU A 37 -7.05 -4.74 -4.13
C GLU A 37 -6.60 -3.29 -4.35
N SER A 38 -6.15 -2.98 -5.57
CA SER A 38 -5.74 -1.62 -5.93
C SER A 38 -6.92 -0.65 -5.87
N LYS A 39 -8.09 -1.05 -6.39
CA LYS A 39 -9.32 -0.22 -6.35
C LYS A 39 -9.78 0.03 -4.92
N GLU A 40 -9.69 -0.99 -4.06
CA GLU A 40 -10.02 -0.87 -2.64
C GLU A 40 -9.09 0.10 -1.93
N TYR A 41 -7.77 -0.04 -2.11
CA TYR A 41 -6.79 0.91 -1.57
C TYR A 41 -7.11 2.36 -1.96
N TRP A 42 -7.37 2.62 -3.25
CA TRP A 42 -7.69 3.96 -3.73
C TRP A 42 -9.04 4.48 -3.24
N ARG A 43 -10.03 3.60 -3.01
CA ARG A 43 -11.31 4.00 -2.40
C ARG A 43 -11.07 4.53 -0.99
N TYR A 44 -10.30 3.83 -0.16
CA TYR A 44 -9.95 4.32 1.17
C TYR A 44 -9.10 5.60 1.12
N CYS A 45 -8.16 5.72 0.18
CA CYS A 45 -7.36 6.94 0.04
C CYS A 45 -8.12 8.17 -0.47
N HIS A 46 -9.29 8.01 -1.10
CA HIS A 46 -10.13 9.13 -1.55
C HIS A 46 -11.21 9.51 -0.51
N GLU A 47 -11.44 8.66 0.50
CA GLU A 47 -12.39 8.90 1.58
C GLU A 47 -11.74 9.57 2.81
N GLY A 48 -10.42 9.83 2.79
CA GLY A 48 -9.65 10.49 3.85
C GLY A 48 -9.14 11.88 3.51
#